data_AF-A0A2E7CM74-F1
#
_entry.id   AF-A0A2E7CM74-F1
#
_cell.length_a   1.000
_cell.length_b   1.000
_cell.length_c   1.000
_cell.angle_alpha   90.00
_cell.angle_beta   90.00
_cell.angle_gamma   90.00
#
_symmetry.space_group_name_H-M   'P 1'
#
loop_
_entity.id
_entity.type
_entity.pdbx_description
1 polymer ?
#
loop_
_entity_poly.entity_id
_entity_poly.type
_entity_poly.pdbx_seq_one_letter_code
_entity_poly.pdbx_strand_id
1 'polypeptide(L)'
;MNKEQIHICKSLRWKGSQQLRKNPEQLRLALFRNEVQYSCLKTFQVWGPDGNIAAPEKCVCTRKCYKEQKIPLVRVNKRSSTSI
;
A
#
# COMPACT_ATOMS: atom_id res chain seq x y z
N MET A 1 16.27 -16.98 4.12
CA MET A 1 15.79 -15.85 3.27
C MET A 1 14.70 -15.10 4.02
N ASN A 2 15.02 -13.96 4.63
CA ASN A 2 14.01 -13.13 5.27
C ASN A 2 13.19 -12.46 4.18
N LYS A 3 11.94 -12.91 4.01
CA LYS A 3 10.97 -12.25 3.14
C LYS A 3 10.58 -10.94 3.84
N GLU A 4 11.15 -9.82 3.41
CA GLU A 4 10.70 -8.51 3.88
C GLU A 4 9.23 -8.30 3.48
N GLN A 5 8.41 -7.84 4.41
CA GLN A 5 6.97 -7.64 4.22
C GLN A 5 6.58 -6.26 4.75
N ILE A 6 5.69 -5.58 4.04
CA ILE A 6 5.09 -4.34 4.53
C ILE A 6 3.68 -4.66 5.02
N HIS A 7 3.36 -4.16 6.21
CA HIS A 7 2.06 -4.29 6.84
C HIS A 7 1.28 -2.99 6.60
N ILE A 8 0.21 -3.07 5.82
CA ILE A 8 -0.66 -1.90 5.56
C ILE A 8 -2.13 -2.25 5.82
N CYS A 9 -2.97 -1.23 5.96
CA CYS A 9 -4.42 -1.46 6.03
C CYS A 9 -4.96 -1.96 4.67
N LYS A 10 -5.72 -3.06 4.69
CA LYS A 10 -6.40 -3.66 3.52
C LYS A 10 -7.32 -2.68 2.79
N SER A 11 -7.94 -1.78 3.55
CA SER A 11 -8.86 -0.75 3.03
C SER A 11 -8.14 0.47 2.47
N LEU A 12 -6.82 0.62 2.67
CA LEU A 12 -6.05 1.72 2.10
C LEU A 12 -5.84 1.51 0.59
N ARG A 13 -6.03 2.59 -0.18
CA ARG A 13 -5.79 2.66 -1.62
C ARG A 13 -5.09 3.97 -1.96
N TRP A 14 -4.43 3.96 -3.11
CA TRP A 14 -3.81 5.12 -3.73
C TRP A 14 -3.68 4.84 -5.22
N LYS A 15 -3.51 5.89 -6.02
CA LYS A 15 -3.34 5.75 -7.48
C LYS A 15 -2.12 4.89 -7.79
N GLY A 16 -2.27 3.93 -8.69
CA GLY A 16 -1.16 3.03 -9.07
C GLY A 16 -0.84 1.95 -8.04
N SER A 17 -1.62 1.78 -6.97
CA SER A 17 -1.33 0.80 -5.91
C SER A 17 -1.15 -0.64 -6.42
N GLN A 18 -1.87 -1.03 -7.47
CA GLN A 18 -1.71 -2.37 -8.06
C GLN A 18 -0.39 -2.56 -8.81
N GLN A 19 0.06 -1.54 -9.55
CA GLN A 19 1.33 -1.57 -10.27
C GLN A 19 2.50 -1.45 -9.29
N LEU A 20 2.42 -0.56 -8.31
CA LEU A 20 3.42 -0.41 -7.26
C LEU A 20 3.57 -1.68 -6.41
N ARG A 21 2.49 -2.43 -6.14
CA ARG A 21 2.58 -3.74 -5.47
C ARG A 21 3.43 -4.76 -6.24
N LYS A 22 3.59 -4.59 -7.55
CA LYS A 22 4.50 -5.41 -8.35
C LYS A 22 5.96 -4.94 -8.21
N ASN A 23 6.22 -3.71 -7.76
CA ASN A 23 7.58 -3.21 -7.56
C ASN A 23 7.79 -2.76 -6.10
N PRO A 24 8.31 -3.64 -5.23
CA PRO A 24 8.39 -3.38 -3.79
C PRO A 24 9.25 -2.18 -3.42
N GLU A 25 10.33 -1.91 -4.16
CA GLU A 25 11.22 -0.76 -3.92
C GLU A 25 10.49 0.55 -4.21
N GLN A 26 9.78 0.63 -5.34
CA GLN A 26 8.97 1.80 -5.67
C GLN A 26 7.80 1.96 -4.71
N LEU A 27 7.19 0.87 -4.26
CA LEU A 27 6.14 0.91 -3.24
C LEU A 27 6.67 1.52 -1.94
N ARG A 28 7.83 1.07 -1.46
CA ARG A 28 8.44 1.58 -0.24
C ARG A 28 8.76 3.08 -0.36
N LEU A 29 9.34 3.50 -1.48
CA LEU A 29 9.63 4.92 -1.74
C LEU A 29 8.35 5.76 -1.82
N ALA A 30 7.33 5.30 -2.54
CA ALA A 30 6.07 6.02 -2.68
C ALA A 30 5.33 6.17 -1.34
N LEU A 31 5.35 5.13 -0.49
CA LEU A 31 4.81 5.18 0.87
C LEU A 31 5.61 6.12 1.77
N PHE A 32 6.94 6.14 1.64
CA PHE A 32 7.81 6.99 2.47
C PHE A 32 7.72 8.47 2.10
N ARG A 33 7.62 8.78 0.80
CA ARG A 33 7.59 10.16 0.30
C ARG A 33 6.21 10.82 0.35
N ASN A 34 5.15 10.07 0.67
CA ASN A 34 3.76 10.56 0.63
C ASN A 34 3.40 11.25 -0.70
N GLU A 35 3.98 10.80 -1.81
CA GLU A 35 3.82 11.41 -3.15
C GLU A 35 2.45 11.11 -3.80
N VAL A 36 1.58 10.38 -3.10
CA VAL A 36 0.29 9.93 -3.63
C VAL A 36 -0.84 10.28 -2.69
N GLN A 37 -1.98 10.65 -3.27
CA GLN A 37 -3.22 10.78 -2.50
C GLN A 37 -3.74 9.39 -2.12
N TYR A 38 -4.01 9.24 -0.84
CA TYR A 38 -4.56 8.03 -0.25
C TYR A 38 -6.07 8.14 -0.10
N SER A 39 -6.76 7.02 -0.28
CA SER A 39 -8.19 6.90 -0.03
C SER A 39 -8.52 5.61 0.70
N CYS A 40 -9.62 5.64 1.44
CA CYS A 40 -10.17 4.47 2.12
C CYS A 40 -11.25 3.82 1.26
N LEU A 41 -11.14 2.51 0.99
CA LEU A 41 -12.14 1.75 0.25
C LEU A 41 -13.52 1.67 0.91
N LYS A 42 -13.59 1.87 2.23
CA LYS A 42 -14.88 1.80 2.92
C LYS A 42 -15.73 3.05 2.69
N THR A 43 -15.08 4.20 2.55
CA THR A 43 -15.72 5.51 2.43
C THR A 43 -15.57 6.09 1.03
N PHE A 44 -14.63 5.57 0.23
CA PHE A 44 -14.17 6.13 -1.04
C PHE A 44 -13.62 7.56 -0.94
N GLN A 45 -13.18 7.95 0.26
CA GLN A 45 -12.71 9.31 0.59
C GLN A 45 -11.28 9.30 1.15
N VAL A 46 -10.69 10.48 1.33
CA VAL A 46 -9.36 10.66 1.96
C VAL A 46 -9.38 10.46 3.48
N TRP A 47 -10.54 10.17 4.08
CA TRP A 47 -10.72 9.81 5.48
C TRP A 47 -11.35 8.41 5.62
N GLY A 48 -11.07 7.77 6.74
CA GLY A 48 -11.65 6.49 7.13
C GLY A 48 -13.07 6.62 7.71
N PRO A 49 -13.73 5.50 8.02
CA PRO A 49 -15.06 5.50 8.66
C PRO A 49 -15.03 6.05 10.09
N ASP A 50 -13.84 6.17 10.67
CA ASP A 50 -13.56 6.79 11.96
C ASP A 50 -13.36 8.32 11.85
N GLY A 51 -13.57 8.91 10.67
CA GLY A 51 -13.38 10.35 10.42
C GLY A 51 -11.91 10.78 10.33
N ASN A 52 -10.96 9.88 10.59
CA ASN A 52 -9.53 10.20 10.56
C ASN A 52 -8.93 10.00 9.17
N ILE A 53 -7.91 10.78 8.83
CA ILE A 53 -7.19 10.73 7.55
C ILE A 53 -6.76 9.30 7.21
N ALA A 54 -6.97 8.89 5.96
CA ALA A 54 -6.48 7.65 5.39
C ALA A 54 -5.04 7.87 4.91
N ALA A 55 -4.07 7.33 5.62
CA ALA A 55 -2.65 7.39 5.24
C ALA A 55 -1.92 6.14 5.77
N PRO A 56 -0.80 5.70 5.18
CA PRO A 56 -0.09 4.49 5.59
C PRO A 56 0.29 4.49 7.09
N GLU A 57 0.82 5.60 7.57
CA GLU A 57 1.27 5.83 8.94
C GLU A 57 0.12 6.07 9.93
N LYS A 58 -1.06 6.43 9.40
CA LYS A 58 -2.26 6.70 10.21
C LYS A 58 -3.21 5.52 10.27
N CYS A 59 -3.28 4.72 9.21
CA CYS A 59 -4.09 3.50 9.13
C CYS A 59 -3.35 2.33 9.77
N VAL A 60 -3.21 2.37 11.09
CA VAL A 60 -2.45 1.41 11.91
C VAL A 60 -3.36 0.60 12.84
N CYS A 61 -2.80 -0.42 13.51
CA CYS A 61 -3.51 -1.37 14.37
C CYS A 61 -4.25 -0.74 15.57
N THR A 62 -3.94 0.49 15.95
CA THR A 62 -4.66 1.22 17.01
C THR A 62 -6.08 1.64 16.59
N ARG A 63 -6.38 1.65 15.28
CA ARG A 63 -7.72 1.97 14.79
C ARG A 63 -8.61 0.74 14.76
N LYS A 64 -9.83 0.85 15.29
CA LYS A 64 -10.84 -0.23 15.29
C LYS A 64 -11.16 -0.76 13.89
N CYS A 65 -11.09 0.09 12.86
CA CYS A 65 -11.41 -0.29 11.48
C CYS A 65 -10.21 -0.90 10.72
N TYR A 66 -9.02 -0.95 11.32
CA TYR A 66 -7.81 -1.48 10.70
C TYR A 66 -7.96 -2.96 10.39
N LYS A 67 -7.56 -3.34 9.18
CA LYS A 67 -7.45 -4.73 8.76
C LYS A 67 -6.08 -4.90 8.15
N GLU A 68 -5.23 -5.71 8.77
CA GLU A 68 -3.88 -5.95 8.26
C GLU A 68 -3.92 -6.60 6.89
N GLN A 69 -3.04 -6.13 5.99
CA GLN A 69 -2.70 -6.77 4.73
C GLN A 69 -1.18 -6.79 4.60
N LYS A 70 -0.62 -8.00 4.56
CA LYS A 70 0.80 -8.22 4.34
C LYS A 70 1.09 -8.17 2.85
N ILE A 71 1.95 -7.25 2.43
CA ILE A 71 2.43 -7.15 1.04
C ILE A 71 3.84 -7.73 1.02
N PRO A 72 4.09 -8.82 0.27
CA PRO A 72 5.42 -9.37 0.15
C PRO A 72 6.30 -8.42 -0.69
N LEU A 73 7.47 -8.07 -0.17
CA LEU A 73 8.49 -7.38 -0.96
C LEU A 73 9.27 -8.42 -1.77
N VAL A 74 8.63 -8.97 -2.81
CA VAL A 74 9.30 -9.92 -3.70
C VAL A 74 10.16 -9.12 -4.67
N ARG A 75 11.48 -9.36 -4.67
CA ARG A 75 12.35 -8.88 -5.77
C ARG A 75 11.79 -9.45 -7.06
N VAL A 76 11.18 -8.61 -7.89
CA VAL A 76 10.83 -9.01 -9.25
C VAL A 76 12.15 -9.23 -9.97
N ASN A 77 12.45 -10.49 -10.28
CA ASN A 77 13.42 -10.78 -11.32
C ASN A 77 12.88 -10.14 -12.60
N LYS A 78 13.54 -9.09 -13.08
CA LYS A 78 13.40 -8.61 -14.46
C LYS A 78 13.74 -9.79 -15.37
N ARG A 79 12.74 -10.58 -15.77
CA ARG A 79 12.88 -11.48 -16.92
C ARG A 79 11.78 -11.15 -17.91
N SER A 80 12.28 -10.74 -19.07
CA SER A 80 11.67 -10.81 -20.40
C SER A 80 10.39 -10.01 -20.63
N SER A 81 10.59 -8.74 -20.97
CA SER A 81 9.88 -8.14 -22.11
C SER A 81 10.32 -8.92 -23.36
N THR A 82 9.52 -9.89 -23.79
CA THR A 82 9.60 -10.40 -25.16
C THR A 82 8.43 -9.76 -25.90
N SER A 83 8.75 -8.73 -26.68
CA SER A 83 7.88 -8.23 -27.75
C SER A 83 7.72 -9.31 -28.81
N ILE A 84 6.50 -9.57 -29.24
CA ILE A 84 6.17 -10.09 -30.57
C ILE A 84 5.02 -9.24 -31.10
#